data_AF-A0A2A5JRK2-F1
#
_entry.id   AF-A0A2A5JRK2-F1
#
_cell.length_a   1.000
_cell.length_b   1.000
_cell.length_c   1.000
_cell.angle_alpha   90.00
_cell.angle_beta   90.00
_cell.angle_gamma   90.00
#
_symmetry.space_group_name_H-M   'P 1'
#
loop_
_entity.id
_entity.type
_entity.pdbx_description
1 polymer ?
#
loop_
_entity_poly.entity_id
_entity_poly.type
_entity_poly.pdbx_seq_one_letter_code
_entity_poly.pdbx_strand_id
1 'polypeptide(L)'
;MKPAARRKARVLALQAIYSWQLSGNPIADIEQQMLIENDVTKVDVEYFKDLARGVVVNQKQLDEAVRPHLARPLEELDMVELAVLRVSAYELKFREDVPYKVAINEGIELAKMFGAEESHKFVNGVLDKAVKFIRK
;
A
#
# COMPACT_ATOMS: atom_id res chain seq x y z
N MET A 1 19.98 0.68 -4.64
CA MET A 1 18.94 1.54 -4.01
C MET A 1 18.91 1.30 -2.50
N LYS A 2 18.62 2.29 -1.65
CA LYS A 2 18.72 2.15 -0.18
C LYS A 2 17.39 1.63 0.42
N PRO A 3 17.37 0.48 1.12
CA PRO A 3 16.15 -0.09 1.70
C PRO A 3 15.38 0.87 2.62
N ALA A 4 16.09 1.68 3.41
CA ALA A 4 15.49 2.67 4.30
C ALA A 4 14.69 3.74 3.55
N ALA A 5 15.12 4.14 2.35
CA ALA A 5 14.41 5.13 1.54
C ALA A 5 13.10 4.56 0.96
N ARG A 6 13.07 3.27 0.56
CA ARG A 6 11.83 2.58 0.16
C ARG A 6 10.84 2.47 1.29
N ARG A 7 11.31 2.14 2.50
CA ARG A 7 10.42 2.05 3.67
C ARG A 7 9.71 3.38 3.92
N LYS A 8 10.44 4.50 3.88
CA LYS A 8 9.82 5.83 4.00
C LYS A 8 8.87 6.15 2.84
N ALA A 9 9.22 5.76 1.61
CA ALA A 9 8.36 5.94 0.46
C ALA A 9 7.04 5.16 0.57
N ARG A 10 7.07 3.94 1.12
CA ARG A 10 5.84 3.17 1.42
C ARG A 10 4.96 3.85 2.45
N VAL A 11 5.56 4.41 3.50
CA VAL A 11 4.81 5.17 4.52
C VAL A 11 4.11 6.37 3.88
N LEU A 12 4.82 7.15 3.06
CA LEU A 12 4.25 8.30 2.37
C LEU A 12 3.16 7.86 1.36
N ALA A 13 3.38 6.75 0.65
CA ALA A 13 2.39 6.19 -0.27
C ALA A 13 1.11 5.77 0.46
N LEU A 14 1.24 5.11 1.62
CA LEU A 14 0.09 4.74 2.44
C LEU A 14 -0.74 5.97 2.83
N GLN A 15 -0.08 7.04 3.30
CA GLN A 15 -0.75 8.28 3.67
C GLN A 15 -1.45 8.94 2.48
N ALA A 16 -0.81 8.94 1.31
CA ALA A 16 -1.41 9.45 0.07
C ALA A 16 -2.65 8.63 -0.34
N ILE A 17 -2.58 7.29 -0.28
CA ILE A 17 -3.71 6.41 -0.61
C ILE A 17 -4.85 6.55 0.41
N TYR A 18 -4.54 6.67 1.70
CA TYR A 18 -5.53 6.96 2.72
C TYR A 18 -6.25 8.29 2.45
N SER A 19 -5.48 9.36 2.18
CA SER A 19 -6.03 10.68 1.84
C SER A 19 -6.90 10.63 0.57
N TRP A 20 -6.46 9.89 -0.45
CA TRP A 20 -7.21 9.69 -1.68
C TRP A 20 -8.54 8.97 -1.44
N GLN A 21 -8.54 7.90 -0.65
CA GLN A 21 -9.75 7.16 -0.28
C GLN A 21 -10.76 8.02 0.47
N LEU A 22 -10.27 8.90 1.35
CA LEU A 22 -11.13 9.73 2.20
C LEU A 22 -11.68 10.96 1.45
N SER A 23 -10.83 11.63 0.67
CA SER A 23 -11.17 12.89 0.02
C SER A 23 -11.77 12.73 -1.38
N GLY A 24 -11.42 11.66 -2.10
CA GLY A 24 -11.73 11.52 -3.53
C GLY A 24 -10.99 12.51 -4.44
N ASN A 25 -10.03 13.28 -3.91
CA ASN A 25 -9.27 14.25 -4.70
C ASN A 25 -8.36 13.56 -5.72
N PRO A 26 -7.97 14.24 -6.81
CA PRO A 26 -6.99 13.71 -7.75
C PRO A 26 -5.67 13.33 -7.05
N ILE A 27 -5.15 12.14 -7.35
CA ILE A 27 -3.91 11.65 -6.73
C ILE A 27 -2.70 12.56 -7.01
N ALA A 28 -2.71 13.25 -8.15
CA ALA A 28 -1.66 14.21 -8.50
C ALA A 28 -1.60 15.38 -7.51
N ASP A 29 -2.74 15.89 -7.06
CA ASP A 29 -2.83 17.00 -6.13
C ASP A 29 -2.36 16.56 -4.74
N ILE A 30 -2.80 15.37 -4.29
CA ILE A 30 -2.39 14.77 -3.02
C ILE A 30 -0.89 14.51 -3.02
N GLU A 31 -0.35 13.95 -4.10
CA GLU A 31 1.08 13.71 -4.25
C GLU A 31 1.87 15.02 -4.11
N GLN A 32 1.48 16.06 -4.84
CA GLN A 32 2.15 17.35 -4.79
C GLN A 32 2.11 17.92 -3.37
N GLN A 33 0.96 17.86 -2.70
CA GLN A 33 0.81 18.31 -1.32
C GLN A 33 1.75 17.53 -0.38
N MET A 34 1.78 16.19 -0.48
CA MET A 34 2.64 15.34 0.35
C MET A 34 4.13 15.67 0.17
N LEU A 35 4.56 15.98 -1.06
CA LEU A 35 5.95 16.37 -1.35
C LEU A 35 6.33 17.75 -0.82
N ILE A 36 5.36 18.65 -0.64
CA ILE A 36 5.57 19.99 -0.07
C ILE A 36 5.59 19.93 1.46
N GLU A 37 4.68 19.15 2.06
CA GLU A 37 4.47 19.12 3.51
C GLU A 37 5.46 18.23 4.28
N ASN A 38 6.13 17.30 3.59
CA ASN A 38 7.03 16.33 4.23
C ASN A 38 8.50 16.54 3.86
N ASP A 39 9.41 16.23 4.79
CA ASP A 39 10.84 16.12 4.48
C ASP A 39 11.12 14.84 3.66
N VAL A 40 11.27 15.04 2.35
CA VAL A 40 11.52 13.97 1.37
C VAL A 40 13.00 13.70 1.11
N THR A 41 13.94 14.34 1.83
CA THR A 41 15.39 14.20 1.57
C THR A 41 15.91 12.76 1.69
N LYS A 42 15.25 11.93 2.50
CA LYS A 42 15.59 10.51 2.72
C LYS A 42 14.55 9.55 2.15
N VAL A 43 13.64 10.05 1.34
CA VAL A 43 12.57 9.27 0.72
C VAL A 43 12.98 8.94 -0.71
N ASP A 44 12.68 7.72 -1.14
CA ASP A 44 12.70 7.44 -2.57
C ASP A 44 11.44 8.00 -3.23
N VAL A 45 11.53 9.25 -3.70
CA VAL A 45 10.39 9.99 -4.24
C VAL A 45 9.79 9.31 -5.48
N GLU A 46 10.62 8.76 -6.36
CA GLU A 46 10.13 8.09 -7.56
C GLU A 46 9.41 6.78 -7.23
N TYR A 47 9.91 6.03 -6.24
CA TYR A 47 9.22 4.86 -5.72
C TYR A 47 7.88 5.23 -5.05
N PHE A 48 7.84 6.32 -4.29
CA PHE A 48 6.60 6.83 -3.70
C PHE A 48 5.56 7.16 -4.77
N LYS A 49 5.93 7.93 -5.80
CA LYS A 49 5.03 8.31 -6.90
C LYS A 49 4.52 7.10 -7.66
N ASP A 50 5.40 6.15 -7.95
CA ASP A 50 5.04 4.91 -8.60
C ASP A 50 3.99 4.11 -7.80
N LEU A 51 4.22 3.93 -6.50
CA LEU A 51 3.24 3.27 -5.62
C LEU A 51 1.90 4.03 -5.59
N ALA A 52 1.93 5.34 -5.32
CA ALA A 52 0.72 6.14 -5.15
C ALA A 52 -0.14 6.17 -6.41
N ARG A 53 0.46 6.53 -7.56
CA ARG A 53 -0.26 6.59 -8.85
C ARG A 53 -0.66 5.19 -9.31
N GLY A 54 0.24 4.23 -9.18
CA GLY A 54 0.02 2.86 -9.61
C GLY A 54 -1.14 2.19 -8.88
N VAL A 55 -1.27 2.42 -7.58
CA VAL A 55 -2.43 1.96 -6.80
C VAL A 55 -3.73 2.56 -7.31
N VAL A 56 -3.78 3.87 -7.52
CA VAL A 56 -5.01 4.55 -7.97
C VAL A 56 -5.44 4.10 -9.37
N VAL A 57 -4.48 3.97 -10.30
CA VAL A 57 -4.75 3.51 -11.67
C VAL A 57 -5.24 2.06 -11.70
N ASN A 58 -4.68 1.19 -10.85
CA ASN A 58 -4.98 -0.24 -10.84
C ASN A 58 -5.97 -0.65 -9.74
N GLN A 59 -6.62 0.31 -9.06
CA GLN A 59 -7.41 0.06 -7.85
C GLN A 59 -8.39 -1.11 -8.00
N LYS A 60 -9.19 -1.14 -9.09
CA LYS A 60 -10.15 -2.23 -9.34
C LYS A 60 -9.48 -3.60 -9.42
N GLN A 61 -8.37 -3.69 -10.14
CA GLN A 61 -7.63 -4.94 -10.29
C GLN A 61 -7.00 -5.39 -8.97
N LEU A 62 -6.49 -4.45 -8.18
CA LEU A 62 -5.91 -4.73 -6.86
C LEU A 62 -6.99 -5.22 -5.89
N ASP A 63 -8.14 -4.54 -5.87
CA ASP A 63 -9.30 -4.91 -5.07
C ASP A 63 -9.80 -6.31 -5.46
N GLU A 64 -9.91 -6.62 -6.75
CA GLU A 64 -10.28 -7.96 -7.25
C GLU A 64 -9.27 -9.05 -6.85
N ALA A 65 -7.98 -8.71 -6.81
CA ALA A 65 -6.94 -9.66 -6.42
C ALA A 65 -6.95 -9.99 -4.93
N VAL A 66 -7.37 -9.07 -4.06
CA VAL A 66 -7.42 -9.29 -2.60
C VAL A 66 -8.79 -9.78 -2.12
N ARG A 67 -9.89 -9.40 -2.79
CA ARG A 67 -11.28 -9.67 -2.38
C ARG A 67 -11.56 -11.14 -2.04
N PRO A 68 -11.10 -12.15 -2.81
CA PRO A 68 -11.35 -13.56 -2.49
C PRO A 68 -10.70 -14.06 -1.19
N HIS A 69 -9.78 -13.28 -0.63
CA HIS A 69 -8.99 -13.65 0.54
C HIS A 69 -9.40 -12.91 1.81
N LEU A 70 -10.34 -11.97 1.70
CA LEU A 70 -10.88 -11.22 2.82
C LEU A 70 -11.85 -12.07 3.63
N ALA A 71 -11.86 -11.90 4.95
CA ALA A 71 -12.83 -12.53 5.84
C ALA A 71 -14.18 -11.79 5.90
N ARG A 72 -14.21 -10.54 5.44
CA ARG A 72 -15.38 -9.65 5.38
C ARG A 72 -15.39 -8.88 4.07
N PRO A 73 -16.53 -8.30 3.63
CA PRO A 73 -16.60 -7.46 2.44
C PRO A 73 -15.56 -6.33 2.46
N LEU A 74 -15.04 -5.98 1.28
CA LEU A 74 -14.00 -4.96 1.12
C LEU A 74 -14.46 -3.59 1.66
N GLU A 75 -15.75 -3.33 1.57
CA GLU A 75 -16.43 -2.11 2.02
C GLU A 75 -16.51 -2.00 3.55
N GLU A 76 -16.31 -3.10 4.29
CA GLU A 76 -16.27 -3.15 5.76
C GLU A 76 -14.85 -3.09 6.34
N LEU A 77 -13.82 -2.99 5.50
CA LEU A 77 -12.45 -2.78 5.96
C LEU A 77 -12.28 -1.35 6.45
N ASP A 78 -11.43 -1.16 7.45
CA ASP A 78 -11.02 0.18 7.80
C ASP A 78 -10.17 0.79 6.68
N MET A 79 -10.16 2.12 6.60
CA MET A 79 -9.47 2.85 5.53
C MET A 79 -7.96 2.58 5.51
N VAL A 80 -7.36 2.26 6.67
CA VAL A 80 -5.92 1.98 6.77
C VAL A 80 -5.62 0.57 6.26
N GLU A 81 -6.35 -0.44 6.72
CA GLU A 81 -6.26 -1.82 6.23
C GLU A 81 -6.40 -1.87 4.71
N LEU A 82 -7.41 -1.18 4.18
CA LEU A 82 -7.66 -1.13 2.75
C LEU A 82 -6.48 -0.49 2.00
N ALA A 83 -5.96 0.64 2.51
CA ALA A 83 -4.81 1.31 1.90
C ALA A 83 -3.54 0.45 1.97
N VAL A 84 -3.28 -0.23 3.10
CA VAL A 84 -2.15 -1.16 3.26
C VAL A 84 -2.25 -2.32 2.28
N LEU A 85 -3.43 -2.94 2.16
CA LEU A 85 -3.66 -4.05 1.25
C LEU A 85 -3.45 -3.62 -0.21
N ARG A 86 -3.96 -2.46 -0.60
CA ARG A 86 -3.78 -1.92 -1.96
C ARG A 86 -2.32 -1.64 -2.30
N VAL A 87 -1.59 -0.94 -1.43
CA VAL A 87 -0.16 -0.67 -1.61
C VAL A 87 0.64 -1.96 -1.69
N SER A 88 0.38 -2.91 -0.78
CA SER A 88 1.09 -4.19 -0.74
C SER A 88 0.76 -5.06 -1.96
N ALA A 89 -0.50 -5.09 -2.40
CA ALA A 89 -0.92 -5.82 -3.59
C ALA A 89 -0.30 -5.23 -4.86
N TYR A 90 -0.22 -3.90 -4.99
CA TYR A 90 0.47 -3.25 -6.10
C TYR A 90 1.94 -3.62 -6.14
N GLU A 91 2.63 -3.54 -5.01
CA GLU A 91 4.03 -3.90 -4.90
C GLU A 91 4.26 -5.39 -5.25
N LEU A 92 3.41 -6.28 -4.75
CA LEU A 92 3.47 -7.70 -5.10
C LEU A 92 3.26 -7.94 -6.60
N LYS A 93 2.32 -7.23 -7.23
CA LYS A 93 1.91 -7.46 -8.61
C LYS A 93 2.86 -6.85 -9.64
N PHE A 94 3.34 -5.63 -9.39
CA PHE A 94 4.03 -4.82 -10.39
C PHE A 94 5.50 -4.55 -10.08
N ARG A 95 5.94 -4.76 -8.83
CA ARG A 95 7.34 -4.54 -8.42
C ARG A 95 8.09 -5.85 -8.34
N GLU A 96 8.46 -6.37 -9.52
CA GLU A 96 9.26 -7.60 -9.62
C GLU A 96 10.61 -7.51 -8.90
N ASP A 97 11.16 -6.29 -8.84
CA ASP A 97 12.40 -5.94 -8.17
C ASP A 97 12.34 -6.02 -6.63
N VAL A 98 11.15 -6.17 -6.05
CA VAL A 98 10.97 -6.41 -4.61
C VAL A 98 10.69 -7.89 -4.35
N PRO A 99 11.49 -8.60 -3.53
CA PRO A 99 11.15 -9.96 -3.14
C PRO A 99 9.79 -10.01 -2.44
N TYR A 100 8.92 -10.93 -2.83
CA TYR A 100 7.54 -10.98 -2.32
C TYR A 100 7.46 -11.03 -0.78
N LYS A 101 8.38 -11.74 -0.12
CA LYS A 101 8.45 -11.78 1.35
C LYS A 101 8.71 -10.41 1.98
N VAL A 102 9.50 -9.57 1.31
CA VAL A 102 9.77 -8.20 1.76
C VAL A 102 8.52 -7.34 1.60
N ALA A 103 7.83 -7.43 0.46
CA ALA A 103 6.58 -6.69 0.25
C ALA A 103 5.51 -7.04 1.29
N ILE A 104 5.33 -8.34 1.60
CA ILE A 104 4.42 -8.81 2.65
C ILE A 104 4.83 -8.25 4.01
N ASN A 105 6.10 -8.44 4.39
CA ASN A 105 6.59 -7.98 5.70
C ASN A 105 6.44 -6.47 5.88
N GLU A 106 6.77 -5.68 4.85
CA GLU A 106 6.60 -4.22 4.91
C GLU A 106 5.14 -3.81 5.00
N GLY A 107 4.22 -4.52 4.34
CA GLY A 107 2.78 -4.33 4.50
C GLY A 107 2.29 -4.58 5.93
N ILE A 108 2.79 -5.64 6.59
CA ILE A 108 2.47 -5.94 8.00
C ILE A 108 2.99 -4.83 8.91
N GLU A 109 4.22 -4.37 8.69
CA GLU A 109 4.79 -3.28 9.48
C GLU A 109 4.02 -1.96 9.31
N LEU A 110 3.54 -1.65 8.09
CA LEU A 110 2.63 -0.53 7.87
C LEU A 110 1.33 -0.68 8.67
N ALA A 111 0.73 -1.86 8.67
CA ALA A 111 -0.49 -2.14 9.43
C ALA A 111 -0.26 -2.01 10.95
N LYS A 112 0.91 -2.39 11.47
CA LYS A 112 1.26 -2.17 12.89
C LYS A 112 1.42 -0.68 13.24
N MET A 113 1.96 0.11 12.31
CA MET A 113 2.22 1.53 12.55
C MET A 113 0.95 2.39 12.49
N PHE A 114 0.00 2.04 11.63
CA PHE A 114 -1.15 2.90 11.31
C PHE A 114 -2.51 2.27 11.59
N GLY A 115 -2.59 0.94 11.63
CA GLY A 115 -3.85 0.22 11.82
C GLY A 115 -4.22 0.05 13.29
N ALA A 116 -5.36 -0.60 13.52
CA ALA A 116 -5.79 -1.01 14.85
C ALA A 116 -4.94 -2.20 15.37
N GLU A 117 -5.11 -2.53 16.65
CA GLU A 117 -4.31 -3.54 17.36
C GLU A 117 -4.21 -4.88 16.60
N GLU A 118 -5.29 -5.29 15.93
CA GLU A 118 -5.36 -6.58 15.20
C GLU A 118 -5.20 -6.46 13.67
N SER A 119 -5.08 -5.25 13.11
CA SER A 119 -5.01 -5.03 11.65
C SER A 119 -3.81 -5.73 11.01
N HIS A 120 -2.68 -5.81 11.72
CA HIS A 120 -1.47 -6.46 11.21
C HIS A 120 -1.64 -7.98 11.02
N LYS A 121 -2.40 -8.66 11.88
CA LYS A 121 -2.69 -10.11 11.73
C LYS A 121 -3.63 -10.34 10.56
N PHE A 122 -4.63 -9.48 10.41
CA PHE A 122 -5.56 -9.51 9.28
C PHE A 122 -4.82 -9.32 7.95
N VAL A 123 -4.02 -8.24 7.82
CA VAL A 123 -3.22 -7.95 6.62
C VAL A 123 -2.29 -9.11 6.28
N ASN A 124 -1.58 -9.68 7.26
CA ASN A 124 -0.72 -10.84 7.04
C ASN A 124 -1.51 -12.02 6.43
N GLY A 125 -2.64 -12.38 7.06
CA GLY A 125 -3.46 -13.51 6.62
C GLY A 125 -4.04 -13.34 5.20
N VAL A 126 -4.36 -12.11 4.80
CA VAL A 126 -4.83 -11.80 3.45
C VAL A 126 -3.67 -11.90 2.45
N LEU A 127 -2.53 -11.24 2.73
CA LEU A 127 -1.40 -11.18 1.80
C LEU A 127 -0.75 -12.55 1.56
N ASP A 128 -0.64 -13.40 2.60
CA ASP A 128 -0.12 -14.77 2.48
C ASP A 128 -0.94 -15.66 1.55
N LYS A 129 -2.26 -15.39 1.46
CA LYS A 129 -3.16 -16.09 0.53
C LYS A 129 -3.08 -15.46 -0.86
N ALA A 130 -3.18 -14.13 -0.93
CA ALA A 130 -3.22 -13.36 -2.18
C ALA A 130 -1.94 -13.50 -3.01
N VAL A 131 -0.77 -13.57 -2.36
CA VAL A 131 0.52 -13.64 -3.06
C VAL A 131 0.60 -14.80 -4.05
N LYS A 132 -0.02 -15.95 -3.73
CA LYS A 132 -0.03 -17.16 -4.60
C LYS A 132 -0.77 -16.95 -5.92
N PHE A 133 -1.67 -15.97 -5.96
CA PHE A 133 -2.45 -15.61 -7.14
C PHE A 133 -1.86 -14.40 -7.86
N ILE A 134 -1.27 -13.47 -7.10
CA ILE A 134 -0.68 -12.22 -7.60
C ILE A 134 0.68 -12.47 -8.27
N ARG A 135 1.57 -13.19 -7.57
CA ARG A 135 2.93 -13.57 -8.00
C ARG A 135 2.91 -15.04 -8.42
N LYS A 136 2.99 -15.29 -9.73
CA LYS A 136 3.26 -16.61 -10.31
C LYS A 136 4.73 -16.75 -10.64
#